data_AF-A0A1I5T7S6-F1
#
_entry.id   AF-A0A1I5T7S6-F1
#
_cell.length_a   1.000
_cell.length_b   1.000
_cell.length_c   1.000
_cell.angle_alpha   90.00
_cell.angle_beta   90.00
_cell.angle_gamma   90.00
#
_symmetry.space_group_name_H-M   'P 1'
#
loop_
_entity.id
_entity.type
_entity.pdbx_description
1 polymer ?
#
loop_
_entity_poly.entity_id
_entity_poly.type
_entity_poly.pdbx_seq_one_letter_code
_entity_poly.pdbx_strand_id
1 'polypeptide(L)'
;MYTPNSAASIAQSEATRLAELKFMVLDTVNYSPYTTAEEQAKTAVSVANCQSPEVLVKWYCNLLTLLSGRELAPVAWATGTQKEEIIRLCNHMLISRPVKTRVLLNINKYTVSEAKQLIAELTSQTQPTPPAARSGAAVTAYGRCPRTNRLHPAIAGELAALSIFNN
;
A
#
# COMPACT_ATOMS: atom_id res chain seq x y z
N MET A 1 61.93 15.58 -21.32
CA MET A 1 61.31 16.81 -21.85
C MET A 1 59.80 16.68 -21.69
N TYR A 2 59.19 17.38 -20.73
CA TYR A 2 57.73 17.42 -20.57
C TYR A 2 57.19 18.35 -21.66
N THR A 3 56.40 17.83 -22.60
CA THR A 3 55.82 18.65 -23.67
C THR A 3 54.63 19.45 -23.11
N PRO A 4 54.63 20.79 -23.21
CA PRO A 4 53.58 21.65 -22.66
C PRO A 4 52.18 21.41 -23.25
N ASN A 5 52.08 20.71 -24.39
CA ASN A 5 50.80 20.39 -25.04
C ASN A 5 49.90 19.43 -24.23
N SER A 6 50.47 18.58 -23.35
CA SER A 6 49.68 17.59 -22.61
C SER A 6 48.81 18.23 -21.52
N ALA A 7 49.36 19.19 -20.78
CA ALA A 7 48.64 19.86 -19.69
C ALA A 7 47.46 20.71 -20.19
N ALA A 8 47.63 21.41 -21.31
CA ALA A 8 46.56 22.20 -21.94
C ALA A 8 45.41 21.31 -22.43
N SER A 9 45.73 20.15 -23.02
CA SER A 9 44.71 19.19 -23.47
C SER A 9 43.91 18.60 -22.30
N ILE A 10 44.56 18.33 -21.16
CA ILE A 10 43.91 17.79 -19.96
C ILE A 10 42.97 18.84 -19.36
N ALA A 11 43.43 20.07 -19.19
CA ALA A 11 42.61 21.17 -18.66
C ALA A 11 41.38 21.45 -19.55
N GLN A 12 41.56 21.41 -20.88
CA GLN A 12 40.45 21.57 -21.82
C GLN A 12 39.43 20.43 -21.69
N SER A 13 39.88 19.19 -21.55
CA SER A 13 39.00 18.03 -21.39
C SER A 13 38.18 18.09 -20.09
N GLU A 14 38.79 18.59 -19.02
CA GLU A 14 38.14 18.74 -17.71
C GLU A 14 37.10 19.87 -17.72
N ALA A 15 37.40 20.98 -18.38
CA ALA A 15 36.45 22.07 -18.58
C ALA A 15 35.23 21.65 -19.40
N THR A 16 35.43 20.86 -20.47
CA THR A 16 34.32 20.29 -21.26
C THR A 16 33.47 19.36 -20.40
N ARG A 17 34.11 18.44 -19.66
CA ARG A 17 33.40 17.52 -18.76
C ARG A 17 32.59 18.26 -17.69
N LEU A 18 33.13 19.33 -17.13
CA LEU A 18 32.43 20.18 -16.17
C LEU A 18 31.18 20.81 -16.81
N ALA A 19 31.32 21.37 -18.02
CA ALA A 19 30.20 21.98 -18.73
C ALA A 19 29.08 20.97 -19.05
N GLU A 20 29.43 19.76 -19.50
CA GLU A 20 28.48 18.67 -19.74
C GLU A 20 27.74 18.27 -18.46
N LEU A 21 28.45 18.11 -17.35
CA LEU A 21 27.85 17.77 -16.06
C LEU A 21 26.89 18.85 -15.56
N LYS A 22 27.27 20.12 -15.71
CA LYS A 22 26.38 21.25 -15.38
C LYS A 22 25.10 21.21 -16.21
N PHE A 23 25.24 20.95 -17.51
CA PHE A 23 24.09 20.83 -18.41
C PHE A 23 23.16 19.68 -18.00
N MET A 24 23.70 18.47 -17.77
CA MET A 24 22.89 17.31 -17.38
C MET A 24 22.09 17.53 -16.09
N VAL A 25 22.70 18.15 -15.08
CA VAL A 25 22.01 18.46 -13.82
C VAL A 25 20.87 19.45 -14.07
N LEU A 26 21.12 20.54 -14.80
CA LEU A 26 20.09 21.55 -15.07
C LEU A 26 18.95 21.00 -15.92
N ASP A 27 19.29 20.22 -16.95
CA ASP A 27 18.32 19.57 -17.84
C ASP A 27 17.38 18.66 -17.03
N THR A 28 17.94 17.80 -16.19
CA THR A 28 17.17 16.88 -15.34
C THR A 28 16.23 17.62 -14.38
N VAL A 29 16.70 18.73 -13.78
CA VAL A 29 15.90 19.51 -12.83
C VAL A 29 14.79 20.32 -13.53
N ASN A 30 15.06 20.84 -14.73
CA ASN A 30 14.11 21.64 -15.52
C ASN A 30 12.99 20.80 -16.15
N TYR A 31 13.30 19.59 -16.61
CA TYR A 31 12.31 18.70 -17.24
C TYR A 31 11.57 17.80 -16.25
N SER A 32 11.97 17.81 -14.97
CA SER A 32 11.29 17.04 -13.93
C SER A 32 9.93 17.67 -13.55
N PRO A 33 8.81 16.91 -13.60
CA PRO A 33 7.50 17.41 -13.17
C PRO A 33 7.36 17.56 -11.65
N TYR A 34 8.34 17.07 -10.88
CA TYR A 34 8.33 17.04 -9.42
C TYR A 34 9.20 18.13 -8.78
N THR A 35 9.79 19.00 -9.59
CA THR A 35 10.66 20.08 -9.11
C THR A 35 9.89 21.40 -9.08
N THR A 36 9.96 22.13 -7.97
CA THR A 36 9.38 23.47 -7.88
C THR A 36 10.26 24.52 -8.54
N ALA A 37 9.68 25.66 -8.94
CA ALA A 37 10.43 26.77 -9.53
C ALA A 37 11.51 27.33 -8.57
N GLU A 38 11.29 27.27 -7.26
CA GLU A 38 12.27 27.68 -6.25
C GLU A 38 13.45 26.69 -6.17
N GLU A 39 13.18 25.38 -6.20
CA GLU A 39 14.21 24.34 -6.25
C GLU A 39 15.04 24.45 -7.55
N GLN A 40 14.40 24.75 -8.69
CA GLN A 40 15.07 25.02 -9.96
C GLN A 40 16.04 26.21 -9.85
N ALA A 41 15.60 27.34 -9.30
CA ALA A 41 16.43 28.53 -9.13
C ALA A 41 17.64 28.28 -8.21
N LYS A 42 17.43 27.60 -7.07
CA LYS A 42 18.52 27.23 -6.13
C LYS A 42 19.54 26.30 -6.77
N THR A 43 19.06 25.34 -7.57
CA THR A 43 19.92 24.41 -8.32
C THR A 43 20.75 25.19 -9.34
N ALA A 44 20.14 26.10 -10.10
CA ALA A 44 20.85 26.91 -11.09
C ALA A 44 22.00 27.72 -10.48
N VAL A 45 21.77 28.36 -9.34
CA VAL A 45 22.82 29.10 -8.60
C VAL A 45 23.92 28.17 -8.11
N SER A 46 23.56 27.00 -7.56
CA SER A 46 24.54 26.03 -7.02
C SER A 46 25.41 25.43 -8.13
N VAL A 47 24.81 25.09 -9.27
CA VAL A 47 25.52 24.54 -10.44
C VAL A 47 26.43 25.58 -11.08
N ALA A 48 26.00 26.85 -11.15
CA ALA A 48 26.83 27.94 -11.66
C ALA A 48 28.13 28.09 -10.85
N ASN A 49 28.01 28.05 -9.52
CA ASN A 49 29.13 28.22 -8.59
C ASN A 49 30.01 26.97 -8.42
N CYS A 50 29.56 25.79 -8.87
CA CYS A 50 30.34 24.56 -8.72
C CYS A 50 31.51 24.51 -9.70
N GLN A 51 32.72 24.23 -9.19
CA GLN A 51 33.93 24.07 -9.99
C GLN A 51 34.46 22.64 -10.02
N SER A 52 34.00 21.76 -9.11
CA SER A 52 34.44 20.36 -9.04
C SER A 52 33.50 19.44 -9.84
N PRO A 53 34.03 18.69 -10.82
CA PRO A 53 33.23 17.72 -11.56
C PRO A 53 32.79 16.54 -10.69
N GLU A 54 33.57 16.12 -9.69
CA GLU A 54 33.23 15.03 -8.77
C GLU A 54 31.98 15.35 -7.94
N VAL A 55 31.89 16.61 -7.48
CA VAL A 55 30.73 17.09 -6.73
C VAL A 55 29.49 17.05 -7.61
N LEU A 56 29.58 17.52 -8.87
CA LEU A 56 28.45 17.48 -9.81
C LEU A 56 28.03 16.05 -10.17
N VAL A 57 28.96 15.12 -10.35
CA VAL A 57 28.62 13.70 -10.56
C VAL A 57 27.83 13.15 -9.38
N LYS A 58 28.30 13.39 -8.15
CA LYS A 58 27.59 12.95 -6.94
C LYS A 58 26.21 13.59 -6.83
N TRP A 59 26.11 14.89 -7.14
CA TRP A 59 24.85 15.61 -7.19
C TRP A 59 23.89 15.02 -8.20
N TYR A 60 24.36 14.74 -9.42
CA TYR A 60 23.57 14.13 -10.48
C TYR A 60 23.05 12.75 -10.08
N CYS A 61 23.89 11.87 -9.53
CA CYS A 61 23.46 10.55 -9.06
C CYS A 61 22.42 10.63 -7.93
N ASN A 62 22.63 11.55 -6.98
CA ASN A 62 21.67 11.78 -5.89
C ASN A 62 20.35 12.34 -6.43
N LEU A 63 20.40 13.25 -7.39
CA LEU A 63 19.23 13.84 -8.03
C LEU A 63 18.41 12.76 -8.74
N LEU A 64 19.04 11.90 -9.54
CA LEU A 64 18.34 10.79 -10.19
C LEU A 64 17.67 9.88 -9.16
N THR A 65 18.36 9.54 -8.08
CA THR A 65 17.80 8.72 -7.00
C THR A 65 16.58 9.37 -6.34
N LEU A 66 16.67 10.68 -6.04
CA LEU A 66 15.57 11.43 -5.44
C LEU A 66 14.38 11.55 -6.38
N LEU A 67 14.62 11.79 -7.67
CA LEU A 67 13.55 11.92 -8.67
C LEU A 67 12.86 10.57 -8.93
N SER A 68 13.61 9.48 -9.04
CA SER A 68 13.03 8.13 -9.09
C SER A 68 12.23 7.80 -7.82
N GLY A 69 12.66 8.30 -6.66
CA GLY A 69 11.90 8.18 -5.41
C GLY A 69 10.63 9.03 -5.35
N ARG A 70 10.60 10.19 -6.02
CA ARG A 70 9.42 11.09 -6.11
C ARG A 70 8.41 10.66 -7.18
N GLU A 71 8.82 9.86 -8.16
CA GLU A 71 7.92 9.25 -9.16
C GLU A 71 6.87 8.34 -8.49
N LEU A 72 7.18 7.81 -7.31
CA LEU A 72 6.18 7.35 -6.36
C LEU A 72 5.46 8.58 -5.80
N ALA A 73 4.45 9.04 -6.54
CA ALA A 73 3.55 10.15 -6.21
C ALA A 73 3.30 10.30 -4.70
N PRO A 74 3.10 11.54 -4.19
CA PRO A 74 2.88 11.78 -2.76
C PRO A 74 1.85 10.78 -2.24
N VAL A 75 2.34 9.85 -1.41
CA VAL A 75 1.55 8.73 -0.93
C VAL A 75 0.38 9.32 -0.17
N ALA A 76 -0.79 9.33 -0.80
CA ALA A 76 -2.01 9.78 -0.16
C ALA A 76 -2.36 8.73 0.89
N TRP A 77 -1.88 8.94 2.11
CA TRP A 77 -2.16 8.09 3.25
C TRP A 77 -3.66 8.11 3.56
N ALA A 78 -4.16 7.01 4.11
CA ALA A 78 -5.55 6.89 4.52
C ALA A 78 -5.96 8.04 5.45
N THR A 79 -7.12 8.62 5.21
CA THR A 79 -7.66 9.72 6.03
C THR A 79 -8.02 9.23 7.44
N GLY A 80 -8.15 10.15 8.40
CA GLY A 80 -8.58 9.81 9.76
C GLY A 80 -9.92 9.05 9.77
N THR A 81 -10.88 9.52 8.97
CA THR A 81 -12.19 8.87 8.80
C THR A 81 -12.11 7.46 8.24
N GLN A 82 -11.20 7.19 7.30
CA GLN A 82 -10.97 5.85 6.77
C GLN A 82 -10.37 4.90 7.82
N LYS A 83 -9.43 5.40 8.63
CA LYS A 83 -8.83 4.61 9.71
C LYS A 83 -9.86 4.26 10.79
N GLU A 84 -10.70 5.22 11.18
CA GLU A 84 -11.79 5.01 12.13
C GLU A 84 -12.76 3.93 11.64
N GLU A 85 -13.14 3.98 10.36
CA GLU A 85 -14.04 2.99 9.77
C GLU A 85 -13.41 1.59 9.71
N ILE A 86 -12.12 1.49 9.37
CA ILE A 86 -11.38 0.23 9.41
C ILE A 86 -11.35 -0.36 10.83
N ILE A 87 -11.09 0.47 11.85
CA ILE A 87 -11.11 0.04 13.27
C ILE A 87 -12.50 -0.47 13.65
N ARG A 88 -13.55 0.27 13.29
CA ARG A 88 -14.95 -0.10 13.56
C ARG A 88 -15.29 -1.46 12.98
N LEU A 89 -14.97 -1.70 11.71
CA LEU A 89 -15.23 -2.97 11.03
C LEU A 89 -14.37 -4.11 11.59
N CYS A 90 -13.10 -3.86 11.90
CA CYS A 90 -12.22 -4.84 12.52
C CYS A 90 -12.68 -5.28 13.91
N ASN A 91 -13.38 -4.42 14.66
CA ASN A 91 -13.93 -4.77 15.96
C ASN A 91 -15.15 -5.70 15.90
N HIS A 92 -15.72 -5.94 14.72
CA HIS A 92 -16.85 -6.86 14.54
C HIS A 92 -16.50 -8.31 14.94
N MET A 93 -17.49 -9.05 15.46
CA MET A 93 -17.28 -10.42 15.98
C MET A 93 -16.93 -11.44 14.89
N LEU A 94 -17.39 -11.20 13.66
CA LEU A 94 -17.14 -12.09 12.51
C LEU A 94 -15.72 -11.98 11.95
N ILE A 95 -14.98 -10.93 12.29
CA ILE A 95 -13.61 -10.75 11.79
C ILE A 95 -12.64 -11.58 12.64
N SER A 96 -11.86 -12.42 11.97
CA SER A 96 -10.89 -13.29 12.63
C SER A 96 -9.75 -12.49 13.26
N ARG A 97 -9.23 -12.97 14.40
CA ARG A 97 -8.07 -12.39 15.09
C ARG A 97 -6.86 -12.11 14.18
N PRO A 98 -6.39 -13.03 13.30
CA PRO A 98 -5.24 -12.75 12.44
C PRO A 98 -5.47 -11.57 11.48
N VAL A 99 -6.69 -11.41 10.96
CA VAL A 99 -7.07 -10.26 10.12
C VAL A 99 -6.99 -8.97 10.93
N LYS A 100 -7.56 -8.95 12.15
CA LYS A 100 -7.48 -7.78 13.04
C LYS A 100 -6.04 -7.35 13.31
N THR A 101 -5.18 -8.30 13.68
CA THR A 101 -3.77 -8.02 13.98
C THR A 101 -3.04 -7.46 12.77
N ARG A 102 -3.19 -8.06 11.58
CA ARG A 102 -2.56 -7.58 10.35
C ARG A 102 -2.97 -6.15 10.00
N VAL A 103 -4.26 -5.86 10.09
CA VAL A 103 -4.83 -4.56 9.70
C VAL A 103 -4.47 -3.47 10.71
N LEU A 104 -4.63 -3.73 12.01
CA LEU A 104 -4.37 -2.73 13.05
C LEU A 104 -2.87 -2.37 13.17
N LEU A 105 -1.96 -3.33 12.98
CA LEU A 105 -0.51 -3.06 13.00
C LEU A 105 -0.05 -2.17 11.84
N ASN A 106 -0.75 -2.22 10.70
CA ASN A 106 -0.37 -1.48 9.49
C ASN A 106 -1.30 -0.30 9.18
N ILE A 107 -2.19 0.08 10.10
CA ILE A 107 -3.24 1.07 9.82
C ILE A 107 -2.71 2.44 9.36
N ASN A 108 -1.51 2.81 9.81
CA ASN A 108 -0.86 4.07 9.42
C ASN A 108 -0.10 3.98 8.09
N LYS A 109 0.07 2.78 7.55
CA LYS A 109 0.79 2.51 6.30
C LYS A 109 -0.13 2.29 5.10
N TYR A 110 -1.45 2.32 5.30
CA TYR A 110 -2.38 2.19 4.18
C TYR A 110 -2.55 3.50 3.45
N THR A 111 -2.58 3.41 2.13
CA THR A 111 -2.96 4.50 1.22
C THR A 111 -4.48 4.62 1.12
N VAL A 112 -4.97 5.73 0.56
CA VAL A 112 -6.41 5.97 0.35
C VAL A 112 -7.07 4.86 -0.47
N SER A 113 -6.38 4.32 -1.49
CA SER A 113 -6.89 3.23 -2.35
C SER A 113 -6.93 1.90 -1.60
N GLU A 114 -5.86 1.54 -0.89
CA GLU A 114 -5.80 0.32 -0.08
C GLU A 114 -6.82 0.35 1.06
N ALA A 115 -7.00 1.50 1.71
CA ALA A 115 -8.00 1.66 2.75
C ALA A 115 -9.42 1.44 2.22
N LYS A 116 -9.75 1.93 1.01
CA LYS A 116 -11.05 1.66 0.36
C LYS A 116 -11.25 0.17 0.08
N GLN A 117 -10.23 -0.51 -0.41
CA GLN A 117 -10.28 -1.95 -0.67
C GLN A 117 -10.47 -2.75 0.62
N LEU A 118 -9.73 -2.41 1.68
CA LEU A 118 -9.87 -3.03 3.00
C LEU A 118 -11.26 -2.81 3.60
N ILE A 119 -11.81 -1.60 3.49
CA ILE A 119 -13.18 -1.33 3.95
C ILE A 119 -14.18 -2.23 3.20
N ALA A 120 -14.05 -2.38 1.88
CA ALA A 120 -14.91 -3.26 1.09
C ALA A 120 -14.75 -4.74 1.49
N GLU A 121 -13.52 -5.21 1.67
CA GLU A 121 -13.22 -6.58 2.12
C GLU A 121 -13.83 -6.85 3.50
N LEU A 122 -13.58 -5.97 4.48
CA LEU A 122 -14.11 -6.11 5.83
C LEU A 122 -15.64 -6.03 5.84
N THR A 123 -16.24 -5.14 5.04
CA THR A 123 -17.69 -5.05 4.90
C THR A 123 -18.28 -6.37 4.40
N SER A 124 -17.67 -7.00 3.39
CA SER A 124 -18.13 -8.28 2.85
C SER A 124 -18.09 -9.43 3.87
N GLN A 125 -17.15 -9.39 4.82
CA GLN A 125 -17.03 -10.38 5.90
C GLN A 125 -17.98 -10.10 7.08
N THR A 126 -18.40 -8.84 7.27
CA THR A 126 -19.32 -8.46 8.35
C THR A 126 -20.79 -8.53 7.95
N GLN A 127 -21.11 -8.38 6.67
CA GLN A 127 -22.47 -8.54 6.19
C GLN A 127 -22.84 -10.02 6.09
N PRO A 128 -24.04 -10.42 6.55
CA PRO A 128 -24.56 -11.73 6.23
C PRO A 128 -24.74 -11.77 4.72
N THR A 129 -23.95 -12.58 4.02
CA THR A 129 -24.21 -12.92 2.62
C THR A 129 -25.68 -13.27 2.49
N PRO A 130 -26.47 -12.55 1.64
CA PRO A 130 -27.80 -13.00 1.29
C PRO A 130 -27.68 -14.45 0.85
N PRO A 131 -28.51 -15.38 1.35
CA PRO A 131 -28.46 -16.75 0.89
C PRO A 131 -28.63 -16.70 -0.63
N ALA A 132 -27.56 -17.03 -1.36
CA ALA A 132 -27.63 -17.26 -2.79
C ALA A 132 -28.87 -18.13 -3.01
N ALA A 133 -29.79 -17.64 -3.84
CA ALA A 133 -31.06 -18.29 -4.12
C ALA A 133 -30.81 -19.79 -4.30
N ARG A 134 -31.14 -20.58 -3.26
CA ARG A 134 -31.07 -22.03 -3.33
C ARG A 134 -32.20 -22.43 -4.28
N SER A 135 -31.88 -22.58 -5.56
CA SER A 135 -32.66 -23.46 -6.43
C SER A 135 -32.74 -24.80 -5.72
N GLY A 136 -33.98 -25.24 -5.45
CA GLY A 136 -34.31 -26.12 -4.34
C GLY A 136 -33.52 -27.42 -4.23
N ALA A 137 -33.20 -27.77 -3.00
CA ALA A 137 -33.14 -29.15 -2.54
C ALA A 137 -33.23 -29.21 -1.01
N ALA A 138 -34.27 -29.92 -0.55
CA ALA A 138 -34.39 -30.62 0.72
C ALA A 138 -34.26 -29.81 2.03
N VAL A 139 -35.44 -29.39 2.51
CA VAL A 139 -35.79 -29.51 3.94
C VAL A 139 -35.59 -30.98 4.33
N THR A 140 -34.59 -31.31 5.15
CA THR A 140 -34.71 -32.48 6.04
C THR A 140 -33.80 -32.38 7.26
N ALA A 141 -34.47 -32.52 8.41
CA ALA A 141 -34.04 -33.25 9.60
C ALA A 141 -32.85 -32.73 10.43
N TYR A 142 -33.25 -32.08 11.52
CA TYR A 142 -32.61 -32.06 12.83
C TYR A 142 -31.82 -33.33 13.20
N GLY A 143 -30.62 -33.12 13.76
CA GLY A 143 -30.15 -33.87 14.94
C GLY A 143 -29.75 -35.34 14.77
N ARG A 144 -28.75 -35.65 13.92
CA ARG A 144 -28.00 -36.92 14.04
C ARG A 144 -26.50 -36.70 14.14
N CYS A 145 -25.87 -37.39 15.10
CA CYS A 145 -24.41 -37.48 15.17
C CYS A 145 -23.88 -38.34 14.01
N PRO A 146 -22.89 -37.87 13.24
CA PRO A 146 -22.45 -38.50 12.00
C PRO A 146 -21.71 -39.84 12.17
N ARG A 147 -21.43 -40.28 13.40
CA ARG A 147 -20.65 -41.50 13.65
C ARG A 147 -21.48 -42.73 14.04
N THR A 148 -22.71 -42.55 14.52
CA THR A 148 -23.48 -43.66 15.13
C THR A 148 -24.93 -43.73 14.66
N ASN A 149 -25.41 -42.75 13.89
CA ASN A 149 -26.78 -42.70 13.37
C ASN A 149 -27.87 -42.94 14.44
N ARG A 150 -27.56 -42.68 15.73
CA ARG A 150 -28.49 -42.71 16.87
C ARG A 150 -29.01 -41.31 17.16
N LEU A 151 -30.31 -41.22 17.45
CA LEU A 151 -30.95 -40.02 17.98
C LEU A 151 -30.41 -39.73 19.40
N HIS A 152 -30.18 -38.45 19.69
CA HIS A 152 -29.70 -38.00 20.99
C HIS A 152 -30.78 -38.25 22.06
N PRO A 153 -30.48 -38.91 23.20
CA PRO A 153 -31.49 -39.30 24.20
C PRO A 153 -32.16 -38.13 24.92
N ALA A 154 -31.68 -36.90 24.74
CA ALA A 154 -32.30 -35.71 25.32
C ALA A 154 -33.64 -35.30 24.67
N ILE A 155 -34.03 -35.89 23.54
CA ILE A 155 -35.28 -35.54 22.81
C ILE A 155 -36.32 -36.67 22.89
N ALA A 156 -35.95 -37.86 23.38
CA ALA A 156 -36.87 -39.00 23.47
C ALA A 156 -37.88 -38.89 24.63
N GLY A 157 -37.65 -38.01 25.60
CA GLY A 157 -38.53 -37.86 26.77
C GLY A 157 -39.72 -36.92 26.58
N GLU A 158 -39.71 -36.05 25.56
CA GLU A 158 -40.66 -34.93 25.45
C GLU A 158 -41.81 -35.17 24.45
N LEU A 159 -41.75 -36.25 23.65
CA LEU A 159 -42.79 -36.61 22.68
C LEU A 159 -43.86 -37.58 23.21
N ALA A 160 -43.75 -38.04 24.45
CA ALA A 160 -44.78 -38.88 25.08
C ALA A 160 -45.86 -38.06 25.84
N ALA A 161 -45.65 -36.75 26.05
CA ALA A 161 -46.51 -35.94 26.92
C ALA A 161 -47.64 -35.17 26.21
N LEU A 162 -47.76 -35.24 24.88
CA LEU A 162 -48.77 -34.48 24.10
C LEU A 162 -49.86 -35.33 23.43
N SER A 163 -50.06 -36.58 23.87
CA SER A 163 -51.13 -37.46 23.36
C SER A 163 -52.26 -37.76 24.36
N ILE A 164 -52.32 -37.10 25.53
CA ILE A 164 -53.32 -37.44 26.57
C ILE A 164 -54.42 -36.37 26.77
N PHE A 165 -54.33 -35.18 26.17
CA PHE A 165 -55.38 -34.16 26.26
C PHE A 165 -56.13 -33.97 24.94
N ASN A 166 -56.90 -34.97 24.51
CA ASN A 166 -58.08 -34.78 23.67
C ASN A 166 -58.96 -36.05 23.72
N ASN A 167 -59.76 -36.13 24.78
CA ASN A 167 -61.11 -36.72 24.79
C ASN A 167 -61.82 -36.33 26.09
#